data_AF-A0A7W7DUE1-F1
#
_entry.id   AF-A0A7W7DUE1-F1
#
_cell.length_a   1.000
_cell.length_b   1.000
_cell.length_c   1.000
_cell.angle_alpha   90.00
_cell.angle_beta   90.00
_cell.angle_gamma   90.00
#
_symmetry.space_group_name_H-M   'P 1'
#
loop_
_entity.id
_entity.type
_entity.pdbx_description
1 polymer ?
#
loop_
_entity_poly.entity_id
_entity_poly.type
_entity_poly.pdbx_seq_one_letter_code
_entity_poly.pdbx_strand_id
1 'polypeptide(L)'
;MAEECDTHSKGPSAWGQALAAVALVGALSGGFWWLAKTSAAESEPKPATCSAEETPAPKRKRLTGARLCEALNRPDLAALLGTPTETAKTASGSDGSFGSPGGRKIATPQAQVEFETYTVTLSATYDGLPVAGSESLLGTDARPRKVLGRPGVLYSDRTIRISVRLDGGDADSGPGVPARALTVAQDAKDRGGSVDVTLWRADGAVPDDAVLLRVAERVLLTLPGWTSRD
;
A
#
# COMPACT_ATOMS: atom_id res chain seq x y z
N MET A 1 -19.51 -6.98 83.39
CA MET A 1 -20.09 -5.64 83.12
C MET A 1 -19.67 -5.26 81.71
N ALA A 2 -20.64 -4.80 80.92
CA ALA A 2 -20.56 -4.27 79.55
C ALA A 2 -20.13 -5.22 78.42
N GLU A 3 -21.14 -5.61 77.63
CA GLU A 3 -21.06 -5.85 76.20
C GLU A 3 -20.66 -4.57 75.45
N GLU A 4 -19.88 -4.70 74.38
CA GLU A 4 -19.92 -3.75 73.27
C GLU A 4 -19.74 -4.52 71.94
N CYS A 5 -20.75 -4.43 71.07
CA CYS A 5 -20.73 -4.91 69.70
C CYS A 5 -19.93 -3.93 68.84
N ASP A 6 -19.17 -4.42 67.84
CA ASP A 6 -19.34 -3.87 66.49
C ASP A 6 -18.81 -4.75 65.34
N THR A 7 -19.72 -4.91 64.38
CA THR A 7 -19.67 -5.25 62.94
C THR A 7 -18.60 -6.19 62.34
N HIS A 8 -19.04 -7.41 61.99
CA HIS A 8 -18.38 -8.28 61.02
C HIS A 8 -18.76 -7.87 59.58
N SER A 9 -17.90 -7.11 58.91
CA SER A 9 -18.02 -6.89 57.46
C SER A 9 -17.57 -8.13 56.69
N LYS A 10 -18.50 -8.82 56.03
CA LYS A 10 -18.23 -10.01 55.22
C LYS A 10 -17.60 -9.59 53.89
N GLY A 11 -16.27 -9.69 53.80
CA GLY A 11 -15.53 -9.52 52.55
C GLY A 11 -15.91 -10.60 51.52
N PRO A 12 -15.85 -10.30 50.20
CA PRO A 12 -16.16 -11.26 49.16
C PRO A 12 -15.18 -12.45 49.22
N SER A 13 -15.72 -13.68 49.29
CA SER A 13 -14.90 -14.87 49.45
C SER A 13 -14.18 -15.24 48.14
N ALA A 14 -12.91 -15.62 48.27
CA ALA A 14 -12.00 -15.98 47.17
C ALA A 14 -12.55 -17.04 46.19
N TRP A 15 -13.52 -17.85 46.66
CA TRP A 15 -14.19 -18.87 45.84
C TRP A 15 -15.12 -18.30 44.77
N GLY A 16 -15.75 -17.14 45.01
CA GLY A 16 -16.60 -16.48 44.01
C GLY A 16 -15.80 -15.93 42.83
N GLN A 17 -14.56 -15.50 43.07
CA GLN A 17 -13.67 -14.98 42.03
C GLN A 17 -13.11 -16.08 41.12
N ALA A 18 -12.82 -17.25 41.66
CA ALA A 18 -12.31 -18.38 40.88
C ALA A 18 -13.33 -18.87 39.85
N LEU A 19 -14.62 -18.95 40.22
CA LEU A 19 -15.68 -19.38 39.31
C LEU A 19 -15.97 -18.35 38.20
N ALA A 20 -15.89 -17.06 38.52
CA ALA A 20 -16.06 -16.00 37.52
C ALA A 20 -14.93 -16.03 36.47
N ALA A 21 -13.70 -16.30 36.88
CA ALA A 21 -12.55 -16.40 35.97
C ALA A 21 -12.68 -17.58 34.99
N VAL A 22 -13.11 -18.75 35.48
CA VAL A 22 -13.30 -19.94 34.63
C VAL A 22 -14.44 -19.74 33.62
N ALA A 23 -15.53 -19.08 34.02
CA ALA A 23 -16.63 -18.76 33.11
C ALA A 23 -16.21 -17.78 31.99
N LEU A 24 -15.40 -16.77 32.32
CA LEU A 24 -14.83 -15.83 31.33
C LEU A 24 -13.91 -16.52 30.33
N VAL A 25 -13.02 -17.40 30.80
CA VAL A 25 -12.10 -18.15 29.92
C VAL A 25 -12.87 -19.11 29.01
N GLY A 26 -13.90 -19.79 29.53
CA GLY A 26 -14.78 -20.65 28.74
C GLY A 26 -15.55 -19.89 27.66
N ALA A 27 -16.08 -18.70 27.99
CA ALA A 27 -16.78 -17.85 27.04
C ALA A 27 -15.86 -17.31 25.93
N LEU A 28 -14.64 -16.91 26.27
CA LEU A 28 -13.65 -16.40 25.31
C LEU A 28 -13.16 -17.50 24.37
N SER A 29 -12.86 -18.69 24.89
CA SER A 29 -12.40 -19.81 24.06
C SER A 29 -13.52 -20.37 23.17
N GLY A 30 -14.77 -20.43 23.66
CA GLY A 30 -15.93 -20.80 22.84
C GLY A 30 -16.24 -19.77 21.75
N GLY A 31 -16.16 -18.48 22.06
CA GLY A 31 -16.33 -17.39 21.09
C GLY A 31 -15.27 -17.43 19.98
N PHE A 32 -14.01 -17.67 20.33
CA PHE A 32 -12.92 -17.79 19.36
C PHE A 32 -13.08 -19.00 18.44
N TRP A 33 -13.54 -20.13 18.97
CA TRP A 33 -13.76 -21.34 18.17
C TRP A 33 -14.93 -21.20 17.19
N TRP A 34 -16.01 -20.52 17.58
CA TRP A 34 -17.12 -20.21 16.66
C TRP A 34 -16.68 -19.26 15.54
N LEU A 35 -15.91 -18.23 15.88
CA LEU A 35 -15.39 -17.26 14.91
C LEU A 35 -14.41 -17.92 13.92
N ALA A 36 -13.53 -18.82 14.39
CA ALA A 36 -12.66 -19.60 13.53
C ALA A 36 -13.44 -20.47 12.54
N LYS A 37 -14.57 -21.06 12.97
CA LYS A 37 -15.40 -21.91 12.11
C LYS A 37 -16.16 -21.14 11.04
N THR A 38 -16.57 -19.90 11.30
CA THR A 38 -17.19 -19.03 10.28
C THR A 38 -16.17 -18.41 9.32
N SER A 39 -14.90 -18.35 9.72
CA SER A 39 -13.79 -17.83 8.91
C SER A 39 -13.24 -18.88 7.92
N ALA A 40 -13.51 -20.16 8.16
CA ALA A 40 -13.05 -21.29 7.36
C ALA A 40 -13.99 -21.68 6.21
N ALA A 41 -15.01 -20.86 5.90
CA ALA A 41 -15.77 -21.02 4.67
C ALA A 41 -14.90 -20.56 3.48
N GLU A 42 -14.12 -21.50 2.96
CA GLU A 42 -13.30 -21.37 1.76
C GLU A 42 -14.10 -20.71 0.64
N SER A 43 -13.82 -19.42 0.41
CA SER A 43 -14.14 -18.77 -0.85
C SER A 43 -12.97 -19.03 -1.77
N GLU A 44 -13.23 -19.52 -2.99
CA GLU A 44 -12.24 -19.48 -4.07
C GLU A 44 -11.54 -18.10 -4.08
N PRO A 45 -10.22 -18.02 -4.33
CA PRO A 45 -9.49 -16.76 -4.30
C PRO A 45 -10.06 -15.82 -5.36
N LYS A 46 -10.99 -14.96 -4.93
CA LYS A 46 -11.62 -13.94 -5.76
C LYS A 46 -10.55 -12.88 -6.05
N PRO A 47 -10.44 -12.38 -7.28
CA PRO A 47 -9.50 -11.31 -7.60
C PRO A 47 -9.70 -10.13 -6.65
N ALA A 48 -8.60 -9.57 -6.14
CA ALA A 48 -8.68 -8.37 -5.33
C ALA A 48 -9.44 -7.27 -6.10
N THR A 49 -10.44 -6.67 -5.46
CA THR A 49 -11.21 -5.58 -6.05
C THR A 49 -10.65 -4.25 -5.58
N CYS A 50 -10.53 -3.29 -6.49
CA CYS A 50 -10.12 -1.93 -6.14
C CYS A 50 -11.17 -1.28 -5.22
N SER A 51 -10.83 -1.11 -3.95
CA SER A 51 -11.60 -0.29 -3.02
C SER A 51 -11.33 1.19 -3.31
N ALA A 52 -12.38 1.96 -3.58
CA ALA A 52 -12.29 3.40 -3.71
C ALA A 52 -12.59 4.05 -2.35
N GLU A 53 -11.67 4.85 -1.83
CA GLU A 53 -12.02 5.83 -0.80
C GLU A 53 -12.75 7.00 -1.47
N GLU A 54 -14.01 7.26 -1.10
CA GLU A 54 -14.82 8.35 -1.64
C GLU A 54 -14.28 9.71 -1.17
N THR A 55 -13.29 10.24 -1.88
CA THR A 55 -12.95 11.67 -1.82
C THR A 55 -13.60 12.38 -3.01
N PRO A 56 -14.32 13.51 -2.83
CA PRO A 56 -14.99 14.18 -3.94
C PRO A 56 -13.97 14.63 -5.00
N ALA A 57 -14.03 14.01 -6.18
CA ALA A 57 -13.11 14.32 -7.27
C ALA A 57 -13.35 15.76 -7.78
N PRO A 58 -12.32 16.62 -7.86
CA PRO A 58 -12.45 17.91 -8.52
C PRO A 58 -12.68 17.72 -10.03
N LYS A 59 -13.52 18.58 -10.61
CA LYS A 59 -13.95 18.53 -12.01
C LYS A 59 -12.77 18.50 -12.99
N ARG A 60 -12.49 17.30 -13.52
CA ARG A 60 -11.83 16.91 -14.78
C ARG A 60 -10.38 17.37 -15.04
N LYS A 61 -9.49 16.36 -15.10
CA LYS A 61 -8.21 16.17 -15.85
C LYS A 61 -7.16 15.38 -15.05
N ARG A 62 -7.38 15.14 -13.76
CA ARG A 62 -6.47 14.39 -12.89
C ARG A 62 -6.88 12.93 -12.77
N LEU A 63 -5.88 12.05 -12.73
CA LEU A 63 -6.03 10.65 -12.33
C LEU A 63 -6.46 10.59 -10.85
N THR A 64 -7.29 9.60 -10.52
CA THR A 64 -7.70 9.28 -9.14
C THR A 64 -7.06 7.96 -8.72
N GLY A 65 -6.95 7.71 -7.42
CA GLY A 65 -6.45 6.45 -6.87
C GLY A 65 -7.23 5.24 -7.41
N ALA A 66 -8.56 5.34 -7.50
CA ALA A 66 -9.41 4.31 -8.09
C ALA A 66 -9.03 4.02 -9.56
N ARG A 67 -8.80 5.07 -10.36
CA ARG A 67 -8.40 4.90 -11.78
C ARG A 67 -7.00 4.32 -11.92
N LEU A 68 -6.09 4.68 -11.04
CA LEU A 68 -4.76 4.08 -10.97
C LEU A 68 -4.84 2.61 -10.58
N CYS A 69 -5.71 2.26 -9.63
CA CYS A 69 -5.92 0.87 -9.22
C CYS A 69 -6.50 0.03 -10.34
N GLU A 70 -7.51 0.52 -11.07
CA GLU A 70 -8.03 -0.17 -12.26
C GLU A 70 -6.97 -0.40 -13.33
N ALA A 71 -6.07 0.57 -13.54
CA ALA A 71 -4.98 0.45 -14.50
C ALA A 71 -3.92 -0.57 -14.06
N LEU A 72 -3.64 -0.62 -12.76
CA LEU A 72 -2.62 -1.49 -12.19
C LEU A 72 -3.12 -2.92 -11.97
N ASN A 73 -4.35 -3.10 -11.45
CA ASN A 73 -4.97 -4.39 -11.13
C ASN A 73 -5.51 -5.11 -12.37
N ARG A 74 -4.62 -5.34 -13.33
CA ARG A 74 -4.87 -6.04 -14.59
C ARG A 74 -4.70 -7.56 -14.43
N PRO A 75 -5.47 -8.37 -15.18
CA PRO A 75 -5.44 -9.83 -15.03
C PRO A 75 -4.10 -10.46 -15.43
N ASP A 76 -3.33 -9.82 -16.31
CA ASP A 76 -2.02 -10.29 -16.76
C ASP A 76 -0.85 -9.68 -15.96
N LEU A 77 -1.09 -8.95 -14.86
CA LEU A 77 -0.01 -8.33 -14.08
C LEU A 77 0.94 -9.39 -13.53
N ALA A 78 0.41 -10.48 -12.97
CA ALA A 78 1.20 -11.60 -12.45
C ALA A 78 2.11 -12.20 -13.53
N ALA A 79 1.60 -12.35 -14.76
CA ALA A 79 2.38 -12.81 -15.89
C ALA A 79 3.47 -11.81 -16.31
N LEU A 80 3.19 -10.50 -16.27
CA LEU A 80 4.19 -9.45 -16.55
C LEU A 80 5.33 -9.43 -15.51
N LEU A 81 5.03 -9.80 -14.27
CA LEU A 81 5.98 -9.93 -13.15
C LEU A 81 6.78 -11.24 -13.19
N GLY A 82 6.44 -12.17 -14.08
CA GLY A 82 7.08 -13.49 -14.16
C GLY A 82 6.54 -14.51 -13.16
N THR A 83 5.41 -14.23 -12.51
CA THR A 83 4.74 -15.11 -11.55
C THR A 83 3.30 -15.43 -11.99
N PRO A 84 3.07 -16.01 -13.19
CA PRO A 84 1.74 -16.13 -13.80
C PRO A 84 0.72 -16.95 -12.99
N THR A 85 1.17 -17.76 -12.02
CA THR A 85 0.30 -18.55 -11.14
C THR A 85 -0.16 -17.79 -9.89
N GLU A 86 0.42 -16.61 -9.61
CA GLU A 86 0.04 -15.81 -8.46
C GLU A 86 -1.25 -15.04 -8.72
N THR A 87 -2.04 -14.87 -7.66
CA THR A 87 -3.22 -14.00 -7.65
C THR A 87 -2.95 -12.82 -6.73
N ALA A 88 -3.45 -11.64 -7.10
CA ALA A 88 -3.32 -10.45 -6.26
C ALA A 88 -4.04 -10.70 -4.91
N LYS A 89 -3.30 -10.54 -3.81
CA LYS A 89 -3.82 -10.58 -2.44
C LYS A 89 -4.65 -9.35 -2.14
N THR A 90 -4.11 -8.19 -2.51
CA THR A 90 -4.74 -6.89 -2.25
C THR A 90 -4.59 -6.00 -3.48
N ALA A 91 -5.58 -5.13 -3.66
CA ALA A 91 -5.57 -4.09 -4.67
C ALA A 91 -6.30 -2.88 -4.09
N SER A 92 -5.63 -1.75 -3.99
CA SER A 92 -6.18 -0.54 -3.38
C SER A 92 -5.78 0.70 -4.15
N GLY A 93 -6.63 1.72 -4.07
CA GLY A 93 -6.36 3.05 -4.61
C GLY A 93 -6.74 4.11 -3.60
N SER A 94 -5.92 5.15 -3.46
CA SER A 94 -6.19 6.27 -2.57
C SER A 94 -5.85 7.61 -3.23
N ASP A 95 -6.55 8.66 -2.81
CA ASP A 95 -6.36 10.03 -3.27
C ASP A 95 -5.60 10.82 -2.20
N GLY A 96 -4.27 10.76 -2.24
CA GLY A 96 -3.39 11.49 -1.33
C GLY A 96 -3.17 12.95 -1.73
N SER A 97 -2.60 13.73 -0.80
CA SER A 97 -2.01 15.02 -1.12
C SER A 97 -0.91 15.40 -0.13
N PHE A 98 0.09 16.15 -0.58
CA PHE A 98 1.15 16.70 0.27
C PHE A 98 1.23 18.23 0.15
N GLY A 99 1.81 18.88 1.15
CA GLY A 99 1.99 20.32 1.21
C GLY A 99 2.09 20.82 2.65
N SER A 100 2.64 22.01 2.83
CA SER A 100 2.73 22.63 4.16
C SER A 100 1.33 22.98 4.72
N PRO A 101 1.13 22.95 6.04
CA PRO A 101 -0.09 23.47 6.65
C PRO A 101 -0.39 24.91 6.20
N GLY A 102 -1.58 25.15 5.65
CA GLY A 102 -1.97 26.46 5.10
C GLY A 102 -1.40 26.80 3.71
N GLY A 103 -0.56 25.92 3.14
CA GLY A 103 0.00 26.06 1.80
C GLY A 103 -0.83 25.40 0.70
N ARG A 104 -0.37 25.52 -0.56
CA ARG A 104 -0.95 24.78 -1.69
C ARG A 104 -0.70 23.28 -1.50
N LYS A 105 -1.78 22.50 -1.52
CA LYS A 105 -1.71 21.03 -1.57
C LYS A 105 -1.46 20.56 -2.99
N ILE A 106 -0.53 19.63 -3.15
CA ILE A 106 -0.26 18.89 -4.39
C ILE A 106 -0.92 17.53 -4.26
N ALA A 107 -1.77 17.17 -5.21
CA ALA A 107 -2.44 15.88 -5.20
C ALA A 107 -1.46 14.77 -5.59
N THR A 108 -1.53 13.66 -4.87
CA THR A 108 -0.74 12.44 -5.10
C THR A 108 -1.64 11.20 -5.02
N PRO A 109 -2.53 11.01 -6.01
CA PRO A 109 -3.25 9.75 -6.12
C PRO A 109 -2.25 8.60 -6.28
N GLN A 110 -2.58 7.46 -5.67
CA GLN A 110 -1.77 6.26 -5.73
C GLN A 110 -2.65 5.01 -5.79
N ALA A 111 -2.07 3.93 -6.27
CA ALA A 111 -2.62 2.60 -6.19
C ALA A 111 -1.53 1.57 -5.94
N GLN A 112 -1.92 0.47 -5.30
CA GLN A 112 -1.03 -0.63 -4.97
C GLN A 112 -1.72 -1.95 -5.27
N VAL A 113 -0.95 -2.89 -5.82
CA VAL A 113 -1.35 -4.29 -5.96
C VAL A 113 -0.26 -5.16 -5.36
N GLU A 114 -0.67 -6.04 -4.46
CA GLU A 114 0.21 -6.95 -3.73
C GLU A 114 -0.03 -8.39 -4.18
N PHE A 115 1.06 -9.10 -4.48
CA PHE A 115 1.11 -10.54 -4.72
C PHE A 115 1.95 -11.20 -3.62
N GLU A 116 2.09 -12.53 -3.66
CA GLU A 116 3.00 -13.25 -2.77
C GLU A 116 4.45 -12.78 -2.92
N THR A 117 4.95 -12.66 -4.14
CA THR A 117 6.36 -12.33 -4.40
C THR A 117 6.61 -10.83 -4.56
N TYR A 118 5.66 -10.10 -5.14
CA TYR A 118 5.85 -8.72 -5.59
C TYR A 118 4.78 -7.78 -5.05
N THR A 119 5.19 -6.54 -4.81
CA THR A 119 4.27 -5.43 -4.66
C THR A 119 4.58 -4.38 -5.71
N VAL A 120 3.54 -3.91 -6.38
CA VAL A 120 3.62 -2.87 -7.39
C VAL A 120 2.83 -1.66 -6.92
N THR A 121 3.42 -0.48 -7.06
CA THR A 121 2.76 0.81 -6.79
C THR A 121 2.72 1.63 -8.06
N LEU A 122 1.61 2.31 -8.29
CA LEU A 122 1.42 3.30 -9.35
C LEU A 122 0.94 4.60 -8.71
N SER A 123 1.69 5.69 -8.85
CA SER A 123 1.30 7.01 -8.34
C SER A 123 1.37 8.08 -9.42
N ALA A 124 0.70 9.20 -9.21
CA ALA A 124 0.86 10.39 -10.04
C ALA A 124 1.03 11.63 -9.17
N THR A 125 1.89 12.56 -9.59
CA THR A 125 2.09 13.88 -8.93
C THR A 125 1.80 15.02 -9.89
N TYR A 126 1.38 16.17 -9.35
CA TYR A 126 1.04 17.38 -10.11
C TYR A 126 1.78 18.60 -9.54
N ASP A 127 3.06 18.43 -9.24
CA ASP A 127 3.96 19.45 -8.71
C ASP A 127 4.40 20.51 -9.74
N GLY A 128 4.20 20.23 -11.04
CA GLY A 128 4.63 21.11 -12.13
C GLY A 128 6.13 21.00 -12.44
N LEU A 129 6.82 19.99 -11.90
CA LEU A 129 8.24 19.77 -12.15
C LEU A 129 8.44 18.83 -13.35
N PRO A 130 9.33 19.18 -14.30
CA PRO A 130 9.68 18.29 -15.40
C PRO A 130 10.46 17.07 -14.90
N VAL A 131 10.33 15.96 -15.62
CA VAL A 131 11.06 14.71 -15.33
C VAL A 131 12.44 14.70 -15.99
N ALA A 132 12.59 15.32 -17.17
CA ALA A 132 13.89 15.41 -17.81
C ALA A 132 14.87 16.23 -16.95
N GLY A 133 16.04 15.66 -16.66
CA GLY A 133 17.07 16.29 -15.83
C GLY A 133 16.94 15.98 -14.33
N SER A 134 15.90 15.26 -13.91
CA SER A 134 15.70 14.92 -12.49
C SER A 134 16.64 13.81 -11.99
N GLU A 135 17.39 13.14 -12.87
CA GLU A 135 18.31 12.07 -12.50
C GLU A 135 19.33 12.49 -11.44
N SER A 136 19.79 13.74 -11.48
CA SER A 136 20.74 14.28 -10.49
C SER A 136 20.18 14.33 -9.06
N LEU A 137 18.86 14.29 -8.90
CA LEU A 137 18.15 14.34 -7.62
C LEU A 137 17.72 12.94 -7.14
N LEU A 138 17.71 11.94 -8.02
CA LEU A 138 17.14 10.61 -7.78
C LEU A 138 18.19 9.55 -7.42
N GLY A 139 19.42 9.97 -7.15
CA GLY A 139 20.51 9.09 -6.73
C GLY A 139 21.51 8.78 -7.84
N THR A 140 22.59 8.10 -7.46
CA THR A 140 23.76 7.89 -8.34
C THR A 140 23.53 6.85 -9.44
N ASP A 141 22.53 5.99 -9.30
CA ASP A 141 22.15 4.98 -10.30
C ASP A 141 20.97 5.41 -11.18
N ALA A 142 20.48 6.63 -10.99
CA ALA A 142 19.40 7.20 -11.77
C ALA A 142 19.82 7.37 -13.23
N ARG A 143 19.02 6.85 -14.15
CA ARG A 143 19.32 6.84 -15.58
C ARG A 143 18.14 7.36 -16.39
N PRO A 144 18.35 8.35 -17.28
CA PRO A 144 17.30 8.82 -18.16
C PRO A 144 16.86 7.72 -19.12
N ARG A 145 15.56 7.68 -19.39
CA ARG A 145 14.91 6.69 -20.25
C ARG A 145 13.80 7.35 -21.04
N LYS A 146 13.50 6.81 -22.23
CA LYS A 146 12.25 7.13 -22.94
C LYS A 146 11.27 6.00 -22.74
N VAL A 147 10.04 6.34 -22.34
CA VAL A 147 8.94 5.39 -22.11
C VAL A 147 7.74 5.90 -22.88
N LEU A 148 7.26 5.13 -23.87
CA LEU A 148 6.11 5.51 -24.71
C LEU A 148 6.24 6.93 -25.29
N GLY A 149 7.44 7.29 -25.74
CA GLY A 149 7.76 8.60 -26.32
C GLY A 149 7.87 9.76 -25.32
N ARG A 150 7.81 9.50 -24.01
CA ARG A 150 7.91 10.51 -22.94
C ARG A 150 9.24 10.41 -22.20
N PRO A 151 9.77 11.53 -21.66
CA PRO A 151 10.89 11.50 -20.72
C PRO A 151 10.55 10.67 -19.48
N GLY A 152 11.52 9.91 -19.01
CA GLY A 152 11.44 9.18 -17.77
C GLY A 152 12.82 8.97 -17.14
N VAL A 153 12.85 8.59 -15.87
CA VAL A 153 14.07 8.29 -15.14
C VAL A 153 13.86 7.00 -14.34
N LEU A 154 14.80 6.07 -14.50
CA LEU A 154 14.84 4.78 -13.82
C LEU A 154 15.89 4.84 -12.72
N TYR A 155 15.54 4.48 -11.48
CA TYR A 155 16.42 4.65 -10.32
C TYR A 155 16.17 3.60 -9.22
N SER A 156 17.10 3.48 -8.27
CA SER A 156 16.93 2.67 -7.06
C SER A 156 16.14 3.44 -6.01
N ASP A 157 15.21 2.74 -5.38
CA ASP A 157 14.52 3.23 -4.21
C ASP A 157 14.57 2.18 -3.09
N ARG A 158 14.01 2.50 -1.92
CA ARG A 158 13.83 1.54 -0.82
C ARG A 158 12.48 1.73 -0.19
N THR A 159 11.83 0.62 0.18
CA THR A 159 10.64 0.71 1.04
C THR A 159 11.03 1.20 2.44
N ILE A 160 10.04 1.52 3.27
CA ILE A 160 10.26 1.87 4.68
C ILE A 160 9.86 0.66 5.52
N ARG A 161 10.76 0.20 6.40
CA ARG A 161 10.43 -0.80 7.42
C ARG A 161 9.94 -0.07 8.66
N ILE A 162 8.78 -0.47 9.18
CA ILE A 162 8.25 0.00 10.45
C ILE A 162 8.13 -1.22 11.38
N SER A 163 8.75 -1.15 12.56
CA SER A 163 8.62 -2.17 13.60
C SER A 163 7.91 -1.58 14.81
N VAL A 164 6.71 -2.07 15.07
CA VAL A 164 5.90 -1.71 16.24
C VAL A 164 6.13 -2.75 17.32
N ARG A 165 6.54 -2.31 18.52
CA ARG A 165 6.68 -3.22 19.64
C ARG A 165 5.34 -3.39 20.37
N LEU A 166 4.92 -4.62 20.58
CA LEU A 166 3.65 -4.93 21.27
C LEU A 166 3.74 -4.76 22.80
N ASP A 167 4.91 -4.42 23.32
CA ASP A 167 5.13 -4.09 24.74
C ASP A 167 4.91 -2.61 25.06
N GLY A 168 4.41 -1.82 24.09
CA GLY A 168 4.14 -0.39 24.25
C GLY A 168 5.39 0.48 24.12
N GLY A 169 6.54 -0.08 23.74
CA GLY A 169 7.72 0.69 23.38
C GLY A 169 7.55 1.47 22.07
N ASP A 170 8.44 2.45 21.86
CA ASP A 170 8.44 3.28 20.66
C ASP A 170 8.56 2.44 19.38
N ALA A 171 7.86 2.89 18.32
CA ALA A 171 7.99 2.31 17.00
C ALA A 171 9.34 2.72 16.38
N ASP A 172 10.07 1.74 15.88
CA ASP A 172 11.31 1.97 15.15
C ASP A 172 11.05 1.96 13.64
N SER A 173 11.78 2.80 12.90
CA SER A 173 11.65 2.90 11.45
C SER A 173 13.02 2.97 10.79
N GLY A 174 13.18 2.29 9.66
CA GLY A 174 14.45 2.26 8.94
C GLY A 174 14.29 1.88 7.48
N PRO A 175 15.41 1.80 6.73
CA PRO A 175 15.39 1.36 5.35
C PRO A 175 14.80 -0.05 5.24
N GLY A 176 13.79 -0.19 4.38
CA GLY A 176 13.17 -1.44 4.02
C GLY A 176 13.88 -2.15 2.88
N VAL A 177 13.14 -2.96 2.15
CA VAL A 177 13.67 -3.76 1.05
C VAL A 177 14.02 -2.89 -0.16
N PRO A 178 14.98 -3.31 -1.00
CA PRO A 178 15.27 -2.65 -2.26
C PRO A 178 14.04 -2.58 -3.16
N ALA A 179 13.86 -1.43 -3.80
CA ALA A 179 12.83 -1.19 -4.79
C ALA A 179 13.46 -0.63 -6.08
N ARG A 180 12.78 -0.85 -7.21
CA ARG A 180 13.09 -0.22 -8.49
C ARG A 180 11.95 0.70 -8.87
N ALA A 181 12.26 1.92 -9.24
CA ALA A 181 11.28 2.95 -9.55
C ALA A 181 11.54 3.55 -10.93
N LEU A 182 10.44 3.85 -11.63
CA LEU A 182 10.43 4.51 -12.92
C LEU A 182 9.46 5.68 -12.86
N THR A 183 10.01 6.90 -12.88
CA THR A 183 9.26 8.15 -13.00
C THR A 183 9.12 8.51 -14.48
N VAL A 184 7.92 8.79 -14.95
CA VAL A 184 7.65 9.15 -16.35
C VAL A 184 6.80 10.42 -16.44
N ALA A 185 7.15 11.32 -17.35
CA ALA A 185 6.42 12.56 -17.57
C ALA A 185 4.96 12.31 -17.98
N GLN A 186 4.05 13.09 -17.40
CA GLN A 186 2.61 13.01 -17.71
C GLN A 186 2.24 13.43 -19.13
N ASP A 187 3.12 14.12 -19.85
CA ASP A 187 2.97 14.37 -21.27
C ASP A 187 4.32 14.38 -22.02
N ALA A 188 4.27 14.21 -23.33
CA ALA A 188 5.47 14.14 -24.18
C ALA A 188 6.26 15.46 -24.25
N LYS A 189 5.67 16.58 -23.81
CA LYS A 189 6.32 17.89 -23.75
C LYS A 189 6.96 18.15 -22.38
N ASP A 190 6.80 17.22 -21.43
CA ASP A 190 7.35 17.31 -20.09
C ASP A 190 6.99 18.61 -19.36
N ARG A 191 5.72 19.01 -19.46
CA ARG A 191 5.23 20.30 -18.92
C ARG A 191 5.09 20.33 -17.40
N GLY A 192 5.40 19.22 -16.74
CA GLY A 192 5.34 19.09 -15.29
C GLY A 192 4.39 18.00 -14.80
N GLY A 193 4.77 17.40 -13.67
CA GLY A 193 4.08 16.26 -13.07
C GLY A 193 4.51 14.93 -13.70
N SER A 194 4.48 13.88 -12.90
CA SER A 194 4.88 12.53 -13.30
C SER A 194 3.82 11.48 -12.97
N VAL A 195 4.03 10.30 -13.55
CA VAL A 195 3.48 9.03 -13.10
C VAL A 195 4.66 8.15 -12.72
N ASP A 196 4.63 7.58 -11.52
CA ASP A 196 5.70 6.73 -10.99
C ASP A 196 5.21 5.30 -10.89
N VAL A 197 6.02 4.37 -11.37
CA VAL A 197 5.81 2.93 -11.21
C VAL A 197 6.94 2.40 -10.35
N THR A 198 6.60 1.78 -9.23
CA THR A 198 7.59 1.21 -8.30
C THR A 198 7.30 -0.26 -8.07
N LEU A 199 8.37 -1.05 -8.06
CA LEU A 199 8.34 -2.49 -7.86
C LEU A 199 9.29 -2.87 -6.72
N TRP A 200 8.86 -3.76 -5.83
CA TRP A 200 9.73 -4.39 -4.84
C TRP A 200 9.29 -5.83 -4.58
N ARG A 201 10.21 -6.63 -4.02
CA ARG A 201 9.98 -8.05 -3.73
C ARG A 201 9.90 -8.32 -2.23
N ALA A 202 8.97 -9.19 -1.86
CA ALA A 202 8.79 -9.63 -0.47
C ALA A 202 10.02 -10.38 0.08
N ASP A 203 10.77 -11.06 -0.80
CA ASP A 203 12.01 -11.76 -0.44
C ASP A 203 13.25 -10.85 -0.34
N GLY A 204 13.09 -9.54 -0.58
CA GLY A 204 14.16 -8.55 -0.49
C GLY A 204 15.16 -8.57 -1.65
N ALA A 205 14.98 -9.41 -2.67
CA ALA A 205 15.81 -9.37 -3.86
C ALA A 205 15.52 -8.10 -4.68
N VAL A 206 16.53 -7.60 -5.39
CA VAL A 206 16.39 -6.42 -6.25
C VAL A 206 15.58 -6.80 -7.50
N PRO A 207 14.45 -6.12 -7.79
CA PRO A 207 13.70 -6.34 -9.02
C PRO A 207 14.51 -6.05 -10.28
N ASP A 208 14.18 -6.73 -11.38
CA ASP A 208 14.80 -6.49 -12.70
C ASP A 208 14.18 -5.25 -13.38
N ASP A 209 15.05 -4.36 -13.87
CA ASP A 209 14.68 -3.17 -14.64
C ASP A 209 13.83 -3.51 -15.88
N ALA A 210 14.10 -4.64 -16.54
CA ALA A 210 13.32 -5.08 -17.70
C ALA A 210 11.89 -5.49 -17.33
N VAL A 211 11.69 -6.06 -16.14
CA VAL A 211 10.35 -6.37 -15.60
C VAL A 211 9.60 -5.09 -15.30
N LEU A 212 10.25 -4.15 -14.61
CA LEU A 212 9.65 -2.84 -14.30
C LEU A 212 9.23 -2.09 -15.56
N LEU A 213 10.10 -2.01 -16.57
CA LEU A 213 9.79 -1.34 -17.84
C LEU A 213 8.60 -1.98 -18.55
N ARG A 214 8.54 -3.32 -18.59
CA ARG A 214 7.44 -4.07 -19.21
C ARG A 214 6.11 -3.80 -18.50
N VAL A 215 6.11 -3.83 -17.17
CA VAL A 215 4.92 -3.51 -16.36
C VAL A 215 4.50 -2.07 -16.61
N ALA A 216 5.44 -1.12 -16.54
CA ALA A 216 5.16 0.29 -16.73
C ALA A 216 4.56 0.58 -18.12
N GLU A 217 5.17 0.11 -19.20
CA GLU A 217 4.63 0.32 -20.55
C GLU A 217 3.19 -0.20 -20.68
N ARG A 218 2.91 -1.39 -20.14
CA ARG A 218 1.60 -2.01 -20.23
C ARG A 218 0.55 -1.31 -19.38
N VAL A 219 0.90 -0.89 -18.17
CA VAL A 219 0.00 -0.17 -17.25
C VAL A 219 -0.26 1.25 -17.75
N LEU A 220 0.80 1.98 -18.14
CA LEU A 220 0.69 3.38 -18.57
C LEU A 220 -0.16 3.53 -19.84
N LEU A 221 -0.12 2.57 -20.77
CA LEU A 221 -0.99 2.57 -21.96
C LEU A 221 -2.50 2.52 -21.65
N THR A 222 -2.89 2.09 -20.45
CA THR A 222 -4.30 2.07 -20.03
C THR A 222 -4.77 3.40 -19.43
N LEU A 223 -3.83 4.31 -19.14
CA LEU A 223 -4.13 5.60 -18.57
C LEU A 223 -4.62 6.58 -19.66
N PRO A 224 -5.59 7.44 -19.35
CA PRO A 224 -6.05 8.47 -20.29
C PRO A 224 -4.90 9.35 -20.81
N GLY A 225 -4.83 9.53 -22.13
CA GLY A 225 -3.83 10.38 -22.78
C GLY A 225 -2.50 9.69 -23.10
N TRP A 226 -2.37 8.40 -22.77
CA TRP A 226 -1.24 7.58 -23.18
C TRP A 226 -1.61 6.84 -24.47
N THR A 227 -0.79 6.99 -25.50
CA THR A 227 -0.92 6.30 -26.78
C THR A 227 0.45 5.76 -27.13
N SER A 228 0.50 4.54 -27.67
CA SER A 228 1.72 4.06 -28.31
C SER A 228 1.95 4.97 -29.52
N ARG A 229 3.04 5.72 -29.51
CA ARG A 229 3.59 6.31 -30.73
C ARG A 229 4.81 5.48 -31.08
N ASP A 230 4.67 4.71 -32.14
CA ASP A 230 5.77 4.04 -32.83
C ASP A 230 6.67 5.07 -33.52
#